data_AF-A0A1E3VX68-F1
#
_entry.id   AF-A0A1E3VX68-F1
#
_cell.length_a   1.000
_cell.length_b   1.000
_cell.length_c   1.000
_cell.angle_alpha   90.00
_cell.angle_beta   90.00
_cell.angle_gamma   90.00
#
_symmetry.space_group_name_H-M   'P 1'
#
loop_
_entity.id
_entity.type
_entity.pdbx_description
1 polymer ?
#
loop_
_entity_poly.entity_id
_entity_poly.type
_entity_poly.pdbx_seq_one_letter_code
_entity_poly.pdbx_strand_id
1 'polypeptide(L)'
;MDAPTEAEAVREKTAATPSLLQLLREDLHCVRLRDPAARGELESLLTYPGVHAVIWHRLSNRLWRRGWRFPARFLSWLGRFLTNVDIHPGATIGRRFFIDHGAGVVIGETAEIGDDVTLYHGVTLGGTTWSPGKRHPTLKDDVVVGAGAKILGPITVGRGTRVGANSVVIDDVPGDVTVVGIPAKVVHPDGAGRKSGRIDLNHHFMPDPVSAALAHIIDRVDFVEARLGLLQRHVREGRFEERATERSKAHDDA
;
A
#
# COMPACT_ATOMS: atom_id res chain seq x y z
N MET A 1 20.58 -29.81 14.21
CA MET A 1 19.82 -29.05 13.18
C MET A 1 20.59 -29.26 11.90
N ASP A 2 20.26 -30.33 11.19
CA ASP A 2 21.00 -30.75 10.00
C ASP A 2 20.81 -29.72 8.89
N ALA A 3 21.93 -29.29 8.31
CA ALA A 3 21.94 -28.44 7.13
C ALA A 3 21.26 -29.18 5.96
N PRO A 4 20.44 -28.49 5.15
CA PRO A 4 19.77 -29.14 4.03
C PRO A 4 20.79 -29.72 3.07
N THR A 5 20.51 -30.94 2.61
CA THR A 5 21.43 -31.67 1.72
C THR A 5 21.48 -31.01 0.34
N GLU A 6 22.62 -31.09 -0.36
CA GLU A 6 22.81 -30.49 -1.69
C GLU A 6 21.71 -30.91 -2.70
N ALA A 7 21.08 -32.06 -2.51
CA ALA A 7 19.94 -32.54 -3.30
C ALA A 7 18.66 -31.70 -3.12
N GLU A 8 18.43 -31.13 -1.94
CA GLU A 8 17.31 -30.22 -1.66
C GLU A 8 17.58 -28.83 -2.24
N ALA A 9 18.84 -28.36 -2.16
CA ALA A 9 19.29 -27.10 -2.77
C ALA A 9 19.26 -27.15 -4.31
N VAL A 10 19.43 -28.33 -4.91
CA VAL A 10 19.29 -28.54 -6.37
C VAL A 10 17.82 -28.68 -6.78
N ARG A 11 16.96 -29.29 -5.95
CA ARG A 11 15.51 -29.38 -6.22
C ARG A 11 14.82 -28.02 -6.26
N GLU A 12 15.26 -27.06 -5.44
CA GLU A 12 14.70 -25.70 -5.40
C GLU A 12 14.99 -24.89 -6.69
N LYS A 13 16.01 -25.28 -7.47
CA LYS A 13 16.42 -24.60 -8.72
C LYS A 13 15.75 -25.10 -10.01
N THR A 14 14.78 -26.02 -9.93
CA THR A 14 14.10 -26.61 -11.11
C THR A 14 12.57 -26.52 -11.07
N ALA A 15 12.01 -25.47 -10.47
CA ALA A 15 10.66 -25.05 -10.87
C ALA A 15 10.75 -24.51 -12.30
N ALA A 16 10.35 -25.32 -13.30
CA ALA A 16 10.37 -24.91 -14.70
C ALA A 16 9.68 -23.55 -14.86
N THR A 17 10.38 -22.58 -15.45
CA THR A 17 9.82 -21.25 -15.73
C THR A 17 8.49 -21.42 -16.45
N PRO A 18 7.37 -20.93 -15.90
CA PRO A 18 6.06 -21.19 -16.49
C PRO A 18 6.02 -20.62 -17.92
N SER A 19 5.45 -21.42 -18.82
CA SER A 19 5.20 -20.98 -20.20
C SER A 19 4.24 -19.79 -20.22
N LEU A 20 4.19 -19.06 -21.34
CA LEU A 20 3.27 -17.91 -21.45
C LEU A 20 1.84 -18.33 -21.26
N LEU A 21 1.49 -19.45 -21.88
CA LEU A 21 0.14 -19.99 -21.88
C LEU A 21 -0.27 -20.40 -20.47
N GLN A 22 0.65 -20.93 -19.67
CA GLN A 22 0.39 -21.21 -18.26
C GLN A 22 0.13 -19.92 -17.47
N LEU A 23 0.99 -18.90 -17.63
CA LEU A 23 0.80 -17.61 -16.96
C LEU A 23 -0.54 -16.96 -17.33
N LEU A 24 -0.88 -16.92 -18.62
CA LEU A 24 -2.13 -16.32 -19.09
C LEU A 24 -3.37 -17.07 -18.62
N ARG A 25 -3.32 -18.41 -18.57
CA ARG A 25 -4.40 -19.22 -18.01
C ARG A 25 -4.57 -18.96 -16.52
N GLU A 26 -3.47 -18.86 -15.78
CA GLU A 26 -3.50 -18.56 -14.35
C GLU A 26 -4.05 -17.17 -14.06
N ASP A 27 -3.66 -16.15 -14.83
CA ASP A 27 -4.18 -14.79 -14.68
C ASP A 27 -5.68 -14.73 -14.98
N LEU A 28 -6.14 -15.40 -16.04
CA LEU A 28 -7.56 -15.45 -16.38
C LEU A 28 -8.38 -16.17 -15.30
N HIS A 29 -7.87 -17.29 -14.79
CA HIS A 29 -8.54 -18.06 -13.74
C HIS A 29 -8.64 -17.28 -12.43
N CYS A 30 -7.62 -16.46 -12.12
CA CYS A 30 -7.58 -15.62 -10.92
C CYS A 30 -8.75 -14.61 -10.85
N VAL A 31 -9.19 -14.09 -12.00
CA VAL A 31 -10.29 -13.12 -12.10
C VAL A 31 -11.57 -13.66 -11.44
N ARG A 32 -11.93 -14.92 -11.72
CA ARG A 32 -13.13 -15.56 -11.15
C ARG A 32 -13.08 -15.70 -9.62
N LEU A 33 -11.89 -15.90 -9.06
CA LEU A 33 -11.72 -16.08 -7.62
C LEU A 33 -11.84 -14.75 -6.87
N ARG A 34 -11.38 -13.67 -7.50
CA ARG A 34 -11.23 -12.35 -6.86
C ARG A 34 -12.36 -11.38 -7.17
N ASP A 35 -13.05 -11.53 -8.30
CA ASP A 35 -14.16 -10.67 -8.68
C ASP A 35 -15.51 -11.43 -8.71
N PRO A 36 -16.45 -11.12 -7.79
CA PRO A 36 -17.79 -11.68 -7.79
C PRO A 36 -18.60 -11.41 -9.08
N ALA A 37 -18.26 -10.37 -9.84
CA ALA A 37 -18.96 -10.00 -11.08
C ALA A 37 -18.54 -10.88 -12.28
N ALA A 38 -17.43 -11.62 -12.17
CA ALA A 38 -16.91 -12.45 -13.25
C ALA A 38 -17.74 -13.76 -13.41
N ARG A 39 -18.71 -13.74 -14.33
CA ARG A 39 -19.63 -14.87 -14.58
C ARG A 39 -19.00 -15.98 -15.44
N GLY A 40 -17.95 -15.67 -16.21
CA GLY A 40 -17.38 -16.58 -17.21
C GLY A 40 -15.93 -16.27 -17.59
N GLU A 41 -15.11 -17.29 -17.86
CA GLU A 41 -13.73 -17.09 -18.35
C GLU A 41 -13.69 -16.42 -19.72
N LEU A 42 -14.59 -16.80 -20.63
CA LEU A 42 -14.69 -16.19 -21.96
C LEU A 42 -15.17 -14.72 -21.89
N GLU A 43 -16.12 -14.44 -21.00
CA GLU A 43 -16.56 -13.07 -20.74
C GLU A 43 -15.41 -12.24 -20.18
N SER A 44 -14.75 -12.72 -19.11
CA SER A 44 -13.59 -12.03 -18.52
C SER A 44 -12.47 -11.79 -19.54
N LEU A 45 -12.18 -12.78 -20.39
CA LEU A 45 -11.18 -12.63 -21.45
C LEU A 45 -11.58 -11.57 -22.49
N LEU A 46 -12.86 -11.35 -22.75
CA LEU A 46 -13.33 -10.39 -23.75
C LEU A 46 -13.59 -8.99 -23.18
N THR A 47 -13.93 -8.88 -21.89
CA THR A 47 -14.43 -7.62 -21.31
C THR A 47 -13.54 -7.03 -20.22
N TYR A 48 -12.59 -7.77 -19.65
CA TYR A 48 -11.75 -7.24 -18.56
C TYR A 48 -10.50 -6.53 -19.09
N PRO A 49 -10.42 -5.18 -18.97
CA PRO A 49 -9.26 -4.42 -19.44
C PRO A 49 -7.98 -4.79 -18.67
N GLY A 50 -8.10 -5.18 -17.39
CA GLY A 50 -6.98 -5.65 -16.58
C GLY A 50 -6.33 -6.92 -17.15
N VAL A 51 -7.15 -7.89 -17.58
CA VAL A 51 -6.65 -9.12 -18.23
C VAL A 51 -5.93 -8.79 -19.54
N HIS A 52 -6.53 -7.93 -20.36
CA HIS A 52 -5.91 -7.47 -21.61
C HIS A 52 -4.57 -6.80 -21.35
N ALA A 53 -4.49 -5.91 -20.36
CA ALA A 53 -3.27 -5.21 -20.00
C ALA A 53 -2.15 -6.18 -19.59
N VAL A 54 -2.47 -7.19 -18.80
CA VAL A 54 -1.49 -8.23 -18.39
C VAL A 54 -1.03 -9.05 -19.60
N ILE A 55 -1.93 -9.41 -20.53
CA ILE A 55 -1.57 -10.10 -21.78
C ILE A 55 -0.55 -9.27 -22.58
N TRP A 56 -0.86 -8.00 -22.86
CA TRP A 56 0.03 -7.10 -23.59
C TRP A 56 1.36 -6.90 -22.87
N HIS A 57 1.34 -6.77 -21.54
CA HIS A 57 2.57 -6.69 -20.75
C HIS A 57 3.41 -7.96 -20.88
N ARG A 58 2.85 -9.16 -20.71
CA ARG A 58 3.65 -10.40 -20.78
C ARG A 58 4.26 -10.62 -22.16
N LEU A 59 3.59 -10.21 -23.23
CA LEU A 59 4.15 -10.21 -24.58
C LEU A 59 5.28 -9.18 -24.73
N SER A 60 5.05 -7.93 -24.31
CA SER A 60 6.05 -6.85 -24.42
C SER A 60 7.28 -7.11 -23.55
N ASN A 61 7.10 -7.67 -22.35
CA ASN A 61 8.17 -8.05 -21.43
C ASN A 61 9.08 -9.13 -22.05
N ARG A 62 8.51 -10.11 -22.75
CA ARG A 62 9.31 -11.12 -23.47
C ARG A 62 10.16 -10.52 -24.59
N LEU A 63 9.61 -9.57 -25.35
CA LEU A 63 10.37 -8.84 -26.36
C LEU A 63 11.48 -8.01 -25.70
N TRP A 64 11.16 -7.35 -24.59
CA TRP A 64 12.09 -6.52 -23.82
C TRP A 64 13.28 -7.34 -23.30
N ARG A 65 13.01 -8.51 -22.70
CA ARG A 65 14.03 -9.45 -22.20
C ARG A 65 14.92 -10.03 -23.30
N ARG A 66 14.41 -10.11 -24.54
CA ARG A 66 15.18 -10.53 -25.74
C ARG A 66 15.98 -9.39 -26.37
N GLY A 67 15.96 -8.20 -25.79
CA GLY A 67 16.68 -7.02 -26.31
C GLY A 67 15.90 -6.23 -27.38
N TRP A 68 14.69 -6.64 -27.74
CA TRP A 68 13.87 -5.96 -28.76
C TRP A 68 13.12 -4.78 -28.12
N ARG A 69 13.89 -3.74 -27.73
CA ARG A 69 13.41 -2.62 -26.90
C ARG A 69 12.33 -1.78 -27.57
N PHE A 70 12.52 -1.41 -28.84
CA PHE A 70 11.52 -0.62 -29.58
C PHE A 70 10.21 -1.37 -29.79
N PRO A 71 10.18 -2.61 -30.32
CA PRO A 71 8.94 -3.39 -30.43
C PRO A 71 8.24 -3.58 -29.09
N ALA A 72 9.00 -3.84 -28.02
CA ALA A 72 8.44 -3.97 -26.67
C ALA A 72 7.76 -2.67 -26.19
N ARG A 73 8.40 -1.51 -26.41
CA ARG A 73 7.84 -0.20 -26.05
C ARG A 73 6.60 0.13 -26.86
N PHE A 74 6.62 -0.13 -28.16
CA PHE A 74 5.47 0.08 -29.04
C PHE A 74 4.29 -0.79 -28.62
N LEU A 75 4.55 -2.07 -28.28
CA LEU A 75 3.51 -3.00 -27.83
C LEU A 75 2.90 -2.59 -26.48
N SER A 76 3.73 -2.11 -25.54
CA SER A 76 3.26 -1.55 -24.27
C SER A 76 2.43 -0.28 -24.48
N TRP A 77 2.82 0.60 -25.40
CA TRP A 77 2.03 1.77 -25.77
C TRP A 77 0.68 1.38 -26.38
N LEU A 78 0.63 0.38 -27.27
CA LEU A 78 -0.62 -0.11 -27.83
C LEU A 78 -1.53 -0.72 -26.75
N GLY A 79 -0.96 -1.51 -25.84
CA GLY A 79 -1.66 -2.03 -24.67
C GLY A 79 -2.27 -0.92 -23.82
N ARG A 80 -1.51 0.14 -23.53
CA ARG A 80 -2.01 1.33 -22.83
C ARG A 80 -3.15 2.01 -23.59
N PHE A 81 -3.01 2.21 -24.89
CA PHE A 81 -4.02 2.87 -25.72
C PHE A 81 -5.36 2.12 -25.68
N LEU A 82 -5.32 0.78 -25.70
CA LEU A 82 -6.52 -0.05 -25.71
C LEU A 82 -7.15 -0.26 -24.33
N THR A 83 -6.35 -0.23 -23.26
CA THR A 83 -6.79 -0.65 -21.91
C THR A 83 -6.80 0.48 -20.86
N ASN A 84 -6.19 1.62 -21.16
CA ASN A 84 -5.93 2.71 -20.21
C ASN A 84 -5.06 2.28 -18.99
N VAL A 85 -4.28 1.21 -19.15
CA VAL A 85 -3.30 0.71 -18.16
C VAL A 85 -1.89 0.89 -18.72
N ASP A 86 -1.05 1.66 -18.06
CA ASP A 86 0.35 1.86 -18.47
C ASP A 86 1.27 0.92 -17.69
N ILE A 87 1.74 -0.15 -18.34
CA ILE A 87 2.71 -1.08 -17.76
C ILE A 87 3.99 -1.05 -18.60
N HIS A 88 5.08 -0.64 -17.99
CA HIS A 88 6.37 -0.64 -18.67
C HIS A 88 6.83 -2.08 -18.98
N PRO A 89 7.39 -2.39 -20.18
CA PRO A 89 7.82 -3.74 -20.53
C PRO A 89 8.89 -4.33 -19.60
N GLY A 90 9.70 -3.47 -18.99
CA GLY A 90 10.75 -3.85 -18.05
C GLY A 90 10.27 -4.28 -16.66
N ALA A 91 9.01 -4.01 -16.31
CA ALA A 91 8.48 -4.39 -15.01
C ALA A 91 8.49 -5.92 -14.85
N THR A 92 8.74 -6.41 -13.65
CA THR A 92 8.71 -7.84 -13.34
C THR A 92 7.42 -8.16 -12.61
N ILE A 93 6.58 -8.98 -13.21
CA ILE A 93 5.26 -9.34 -12.68
C ILE A 93 5.18 -10.86 -12.52
N GLY A 94 4.85 -11.29 -11.29
CA GLY A 94 4.63 -12.68 -10.91
C GLY A 94 3.37 -13.29 -11.54
N ARG A 95 2.89 -14.35 -10.90
CA ARG A 95 1.76 -15.18 -11.31
C ARG A 95 0.46 -14.67 -10.70
N ARG A 96 -0.67 -14.91 -11.36
CA ARG A 96 -2.02 -14.59 -10.85
C ARG A 96 -2.14 -13.12 -10.44
N PHE A 97 -1.48 -12.26 -11.21
CA PHE A 97 -1.53 -10.82 -11.00
C PHE A 97 -2.86 -10.29 -11.51
N PHE A 98 -3.59 -9.60 -10.64
CA PHE A 98 -4.95 -9.16 -10.94
C PHE A 98 -5.01 -7.64 -10.92
N ILE A 99 -5.57 -7.06 -11.99
CA ILE A 99 -5.88 -5.64 -12.04
C ILE A 99 -7.40 -5.51 -12.17
N ASP A 100 -8.04 -4.95 -11.15
CA ASP A 100 -9.46 -4.70 -11.15
C ASP A 100 -9.79 -3.31 -11.71
N HIS A 101 -10.77 -3.25 -12.61
CA HIS A 101 -11.18 -2.11 -13.45
C HIS A 101 -10.09 -1.51 -14.37
N GLY A 102 -8.81 -1.51 -13.99
CA GLY A 102 -7.65 -1.15 -14.81
C GLY A 102 -7.41 0.34 -15.05
N ALA A 103 -8.46 1.14 -15.21
CA ALA A 103 -8.33 2.53 -15.65
C ALA A 103 -7.34 3.35 -14.80
N GLY A 104 -6.33 3.94 -15.44
CA GLY A 104 -5.36 4.83 -14.78
C GLY A 104 -4.32 4.12 -13.91
N VAL A 105 -4.18 2.79 -14.01
CA VAL A 105 -3.06 2.07 -13.38
C VAL A 105 -1.76 2.37 -14.12
N VAL A 106 -0.70 2.67 -13.36
CA VAL A 106 0.63 2.99 -13.89
C VAL A 106 1.69 2.16 -13.15
N ILE A 107 2.46 1.36 -13.88
CA ILE A 107 3.51 0.49 -13.36
C ILE A 107 4.82 0.80 -14.07
N GLY A 108 5.78 1.34 -13.31
CA GLY A 108 7.05 1.78 -13.86
C GLY A 108 8.07 0.66 -14.15
N GLU A 109 9.15 1.04 -14.83
CA GLU A 109 10.12 0.12 -15.43
C GLU A 109 10.74 -0.90 -14.47
N THR A 110 11.15 -0.45 -13.28
CA THR A 110 11.89 -1.28 -12.32
C THR A 110 11.00 -1.80 -11.20
N ALA A 111 9.69 -1.79 -11.41
CA ALA A 111 8.73 -2.34 -10.47
C ALA A 111 8.86 -3.86 -10.45
N GLU A 112 8.83 -4.42 -9.25
CA GLU A 112 8.77 -5.87 -9.03
C GLU A 112 7.48 -6.18 -8.30
N ILE A 113 6.69 -7.08 -8.85
CA ILE A 113 5.40 -7.48 -8.32
C ILE A 113 5.42 -8.99 -8.14
N GLY A 114 5.21 -9.43 -6.91
CA GLY A 114 5.15 -10.84 -6.53
C GLY A 114 3.92 -11.56 -7.09
N ASP A 115 3.72 -12.76 -6.58
CA ASP A 115 2.58 -13.61 -6.94
C ASP A 115 1.31 -13.14 -6.20
N ASP A 116 0.15 -13.36 -6.80
CA ASP A 116 -1.15 -13.10 -6.18
C ASP A 116 -1.42 -11.65 -5.78
N VAL A 117 -0.65 -10.70 -6.30
CA VAL A 117 -0.87 -9.28 -6.08
C VAL A 117 -2.12 -8.79 -6.81
N THR A 118 -2.87 -7.91 -6.15
CA THR A 118 -4.07 -7.28 -6.71
C THR A 118 -3.97 -5.76 -6.67
N LEU A 119 -4.16 -5.10 -7.81
CA LEU A 119 -4.24 -3.64 -7.91
C LEU A 119 -5.63 -3.22 -8.38
N TYR A 120 -6.17 -2.16 -7.79
CA TYR A 120 -7.37 -1.50 -8.28
C TYR A 120 -7.03 -0.35 -9.23
N HIS A 121 -8.05 0.22 -9.86
CA HIS A 121 -7.92 1.38 -10.76
C HIS A 121 -7.18 2.56 -10.10
N GLY A 122 -6.50 3.37 -10.92
CA GLY A 122 -5.80 4.59 -10.47
C GLY A 122 -4.56 4.36 -9.62
N VAL A 123 -4.13 3.12 -9.41
CA VAL A 123 -2.91 2.80 -8.65
C VAL A 123 -1.66 3.21 -9.43
N THR A 124 -0.66 3.78 -8.75
CA THR A 124 0.64 4.09 -9.35
C THR A 124 1.78 3.46 -8.57
N LEU A 125 2.62 2.69 -9.26
CA LEU A 125 3.91 2.20 -8.79
C LEU A 125 5.00 3.06 -9.44
N GLY A 126 5.31 4.18 -8.80
CA GLY A 126 6.06 5.30 -9.39
C GLY A 126 7.51 5.39 -8.90
N GLY A 127 8.34 6.08 -9.68
CA GLY A 127 9.72 6.39 -9.30
C GLY A 127 9.85 7.72 -8.58
N THR A 128 10.87 7.87 -7.75
CA THR A 128 11.19 9.14 -7.05
C THR A 128 12.49 9.77 -7.51
N THR A 129 13.26 9.12 -8.39
CA THR A 129 14.58 9.58 -8.81
C THR A 129 14.72 9.59 -10.34
N TRP A 130 15.58 10.47 -10.84
CA TRP A 130 15.98 10.55 -12.26
C TRP A 130 17.15 9.63 -12.60
N SER A 131 17.78 9.03 -11.57
CA SER A 131 18.96 8.19 -11.77
C SER A 131 18.58 6.85 -12.39
N PRO A 132 19.39 6.33 -13.32
CA PRO A 132 19.19 4.98 -13.84
C PRO A 132 19.36 3.96 -12.70
N GLY A 133 18.56 2.88 -12.73
CA GLY A 133 18.57 1.82 -11.72
C GLY A 133 17.20 1.59 -11.05
N LYS A 134 17.24 0.84 -9.94
CA LYS A 134 16.05 0.52 -9.12
C LYS A 134 15.50 1.81 -8.52
N ARG A 135 14.26 2.14 -8.87
CA ARG A 135 13.59 3.39 -8.46
C ARG A 135 12.09 3.24 -8.26
N HIS A 136 11.51 2.12 -8.68
CA HIS A 136 10.10 1.80 -8.49
C HIS A 136 9.94 0.73 -7.39
N PRO A 137 8.72 0.59 -6.84
CA PRO A 137 8.49 -0.29 -5.69
C PRO A 137 8.68 -1.78 -5.99
N THR A 138 8.89 -2.54 -4.92
CA THR A 138 8.76 -4.00 -4.89
C THR A 138 7.56 -4.38 -4.04
N LEU A 139 6.54 -5.00 -4.64
CA LEU A 139 5.39 -5.56 -3.94
C LEU A 139 5.63 -7.05 -3.76
N LYS A 140 5.62 -7.54 -2.53
CA LYS A 140 5.71 -8.98 -2.24
C LYS A 140 4.38 -9.68 -2.51
N ASP A 141 4.36 -10.99 -2.31
CA ASP A 141 3.20 -11.82 -2.63
C ASP A 141 1.96 -11.41 -1.82
N ASP A 142 0.78 -11.71 -2.35
CA ASP A 142 -0.52 -11.46 -1.70
C ASP A 142 -0.78 -9.98 -1.31
N VAL A 143 0.04 -9.04 -1.80
CA VAL A 143 -0.17 -7.62 -1.56
C VAL A 143 -1.42 -7.16 -2.27
N VAL A 144 -2.22 -6.33 -1.60
CA VAL A 144 -3.41 -5.78 -2.20
C VAL A 144 -3.42 -4.26 -2.07
N VAL A 145 -3.63 -3.58 -3.21
CA VAL A 145 -3.53 -2.13 -3.30
C VAL A 145 -4.87 -1.52 -3.73
N GLY A 146 -5.49 -0.78 -2.81
CA GLY A 146 -6.77 -0.12 -3.01
C GLY A 146 -6.72 0.97 -4.09
N ALA A 147 -7.91 1.34 -4.57
CA ALA A 147 -8.09 2.27 -5.68
C ALA A 147 -7.36 3.61 -5.43
N GLY A 148 -6.70 4.12 -6.46
CA GLY A 148 -6.06 5.44 -6.42
C GLY A 148 -4.78 5.54 -5.58
N ALA A 149 -4.33 4.49 -4.90
CA ALA A 149 -3.13 4.54 -4.08
C ALA A 149 -1.85 4.81 -4.89
N LYS A 150 -0.88 5.48 -4.29
CA LYS A 150 0.41 5.84 -4.88
C LYS A 150 1.52 5.22 -4.04
N ILE A 151 2.33 4.36 -4.63
CA ILE A 151 3.49 3.72 -3.98
C ILE A 151 4.72 4.23 -4.74
N LEU A 152 5.55 5.02 -4.06
CA LEU A 152 6.56 5.84 -4.72
C LEU A 152 7.96 5.52 -4.20
N GLY A 153 8.87 5.23 -5.12
CA GLY A 153 10.29 5.00 -4.82
C GLY A 153 10.67 3.52 -4.75
N PRO A 154 11.95 3.21 -4.55
CA PRO A 154 12.47 1.85 -4.46
C PRO A 154 12.18 1.20 -3.09
N ILE A 155 10.93 1.28 -2.64
CA ILE A 155 10.46 0.73 -1.37
C ILE A 155 9.86 -0.66 -1.54
N THR A 156 9.83 -1.43 -0.45
CA THR A 156 9.26 -2.77 -0.39
C THR A 156 7.96 -2.76 0.41
N VAL A 157 6.91 -3.30 -0.19
CA VAL A 157 5.65 -3.60 0.50
C VAL A 157 5.63 -5.08 0.83
N GLY A 158 5.63 -5.40 2.12
CA GLY A 158 5.71 -6.77 2.64
C GLY A 158 4.53 -7.66 2.25
N ARG A 159 4.73 -8.97 2.34
CA ARG A 159 3.76 -10.00 1.92
C ARG A 159 2.42 -9.85 2.65
N GLY A 160 1.31 -9.99 1.94
CA GLY A 160 -0.04 -9.96 2.53
C GLY A 160 -0.51 -8.58 3.01
N THR A 161 0.26 -7.54 2.74
CA THR A 161 -0.06 -6.16 3.15
C THR A 161 -1.17 -5.56 2.32
N ARG A 162 -2.05 -4.79 2.97
CA ARG A 162 -3.15 -4.08 2.35
C ARG A 162 -2.90 -2.57 2.37
N VAL A 163 -2.90 -1.95 1.20
CA VAL A 163 -2.80 -0.50 1.06
C VAL A 163 -4.20 0.05 0.85
N GLY A 164 -4.62 0.98 1.71
CA GLY A 164 -5.92 1.64 1.61
C GLY A 164 -6.05 2.48 0.34
N ALA A 165 -7.30 2.72 -0.08
CA ALA A 165 -7.59 3.59 -1.20
C ALA A 165 -6.97 4.99 -1.00
N ASN A 166 -6.51 5.61 -2.08
CA ASN A 166 -5.86 6.94 -2.13
C ASN A 166 -4.67 7.14 -1.17
N SER A 167 -4.13 6.07 -0.59
CA SER A 167 -2.98 6.19 0.32
C SER A 167 -1.69 6.48 -0.46
N VAL A 168 -0.78 7.23 0.15
CA VAL A 168 0.53 7.57 -0.45
C VAL A 168 1.64 6.92 0.36
N VAL A 169 2.16 5.80 -0.13
CA VAL A 169 3.21 5.01 0.52
C VAL A 169 4.57 5.45 0.00
N ILE A 170 5.42 5.93 0.91
CA ILE A 170 6.75 6.48 0.61
C ILE A 170 7.88 5.79 1.41
N ASP A 171 7.53 4.91 2.33
CA ASP A 171 8.45 4.15 3.20
C ASP A 171 8.20 2.64 3.04
N ASP A 172 9.19 1.83 3.41
CA ASP A 172 9.03 0.37 3.47
C ASP A 172 7.90 -0.02 4.44
N VAL A 173 7.11 -1.02 4.05
CA VAL A 173 5.97 -1.51 4.82
C VAL A 173 6.20 -2.98 5.20
N PRO A 174 6.08 -3.36 6.49
CA PRO A 174 6.16 -4.76 6.89
C PRO A 174 5.04 -5.61 6.24
N GLY A 175 5.15 -6.93 6.33
CA GLY A 175 4.11 -7.85 5.86
C GLY A 175 2.91 -7.92 6.80
N ASP A 176 1.78 -8.41 6.29
CA ASP A 176 0.54 -8.70 7.03
C ASP A 176 -0.05 -7.50 7.81
N VAL A 177 0.19 -6.28 7.33
CA VAL A 177 -0.39 -5.05 7.91
C VAL A 177 -1.35 -4.34 6.95
N THR A 178 -2.11 -3.39 7.48
CA THR A 178 -2.86 -2.42 6.70
C THR A 178 -2.18 -1.06 6.80
N VAL A 179 -2.03 -0.35 5.67
CA VAL A 179 -1.52 1.03 5.66
C VAL A 179 -2.52 1.98 5.03
N VAL A 180 -2.70 3.16 5.62
CA VAL A 180 -3.63 4.20 5.14
C VAL A 180 -3.08 5.60 5.29
N GLY A 181 -3.59 6.53 4.47
CA GLY A 181 -3.36 7.96 4.63
C GLY A 181 -2.27 8.54 3.73
N ILE A 182 -1.99 9.83 3.92
CA ILE A 182 -1.07 10.62 3.11
C ILE A 182 -0.17 11.46 4.04
N PRO A 183 1.11 11.10 4.25
CA PRO A 183 1.74 9.83 3.86
C PRO A 183 1.15 8.65 4.66
N ALA A 184 1.23 7.46 4.09
CA ALA A 184 0.61 6.27 4.66
C ALA A 184 1.25 5.86 5.99
N LYS A 185 0.42 5.46 6.95
CA LYS A 185 0.81 4.94 8.26
C LYS A 185 0.22 3.56 8.46
N VAL A 186 0.96 2.71 9.17
CA VAL A 186 0.48 1.38 9.58
C VAL A 186 -0.67 1.57 10.57
N VAL A 187 -1.78 0.91 10.26
CA VAL A 187 -2.94 0.82 11.14
C VAL A 187 -3.18 -0.64 11.47
N HIS A 188 -3.30 -0.93 12.76
CA HIS A 188 -3.73 -2.25 13.21
C HIS A 188 -5.27 -2.22 13.22
N PRO A 189 -5.95 -3.07 12.44
CA PRO A 189 -7.38 -3.18 12.57
C PRO A 189 -7.71 -3.71 13.98
N ASP A 190 -8.48 -2.95 14.75
CA ASP A 190 -9.09 -3.44 15.99
C ASP A 190 -10.02 -4.60 15.64
N GLY A 191 -9.53 -5.83 15.82
CA GLY A 191 -10.34 -7.04 15.78
C GLY A 191 -11.11 -7.31 14.47
N ALA A 192 -10.41 -7.59 13.37
CA ALA A 192 -11.03 -8.32 12.25
C ALA A 192 -9.97 -9.13 11.50
N GLY A 193 -10.04 -10.44 11.68
CA GLY A 193 -9.02 -11.39 11.26
C GLY A 193 -8.86 -11.50 9.74
N ARG A 194 -7.65 -11.92 9.37
CA ARG A 194 -7.31 -12.71 8.18
C ARG A 194 -8.46 -13.65 7.79
N LYS A 195 -9.34 -13.27 6.86
CA LYS A 195 -10.28 -14.20 6.22
C LYS A 195 -10.46 -13.87 4.73
N SER A 196 -9.85 -14.70 3.90
CA SER A 196 -9.85 -14.71 2.43
C SER A 196 -9.04 -13.58 1.78
N GLY A 197 -8.29 -13.88 0.72
CA GLY A 197 -7.50 -12.93 -0.09
C GLY A 197 -8.37 -11.93 -0.88
N ARG A 198 -9.35 -11.31 -0.22
CA ARG A 198 -10.21 -10.22 -0.69
C ARG A 198 -9.89 -8.98 0.14
N ILE A 199 -9.92 -7.79 -0.49
CA ILE A 199 -9.84 -6.53 0.28
C ILE A 199 -11.08 -6.44 1.16
N ASP A 200 -10.88 -5.99 2.39
CA ASP A 200 -11.96 -5.47 3.21
C ASP A 200 -12.48 -4.15 2.59
N LEU A 201 -13.57 -4.24 1.81
CA LEU A 201 -14.20 -3.10 1.11
C LEU A 201 -14.84 -2.09 2.07
N ASN A 202 -14.79 -2.38 3.37
CA ASN A 202 -15.27 -1.57 4.47
C ASN A 202 -14.34 -0.41 4.79
N HIS A 203 -13.97 0.38 3.78
CA HIS A 203 -13.04 1.52 3.93
C HIS A 203 -13.49 2.53 4.98
N HIS A 204 -14.79 2.64 5.22
CA HIS A 204 -15.41 3.51 6.23
C HIS A 204 -15.13 3.08 7.68
N PHE A 205 -14.62 1.86 7.90
CA PHE A 205 -14.18 1.38 9.21
C PHE A 205 -12.66 1.40 9.36
N MET A 206 -11.90 1.91 8.38
CA MET A 206 -10.46 1.98 8.50
C MET A 206 -10.08 2.99 9.59
N PRO A 207 -9.14 2.64 10.49
CA PRO A 207 -8.67 3.57 11.51
C PRO A 207 -8.12 4.84 10.87
N ASP A 208 -8.53 6.01 11.37
CA ASP A 208 -7.98 7.30 10.96
C ASP A 208 -6.83 7.69 11.92
N PRO A 209 -5.57 7.56 11.48
CA PRO A 209 -4.43 7.90 12.32
C PRO A 209 -4.38 9.39 12.66
N VAL A 210 -4.96 10.27 11.83
CA VAL A 210 -5.00 11.70 12.09
C VAL A 210 -6.00 12.01 13.20
N SER A 211 -7.22 11.46 13.12
CA SER A 211 -8.22 11.61 14.19
C SER A 211 -7.70 11.04 15.52
N ALA A 212 -7.02 9.89 15.51
CA ALA A 212 -6.40 9.33 16.72
C ALA A 212 -5.32 10.26 17.32
N ALA A 213 -4.47 10.86 16.49
CA ALA A 213 -3.47 11.83 16.93
C ALA A 213 -4.11 13.12 17.49
N LEU A 214 -5.18 13.62 16.85
CA LEU A 214 -5.92 14.79 17.32
C LEU A 214 -6.61 14.53 18.67
N ALA A 215 -7.18 13.34 18.87
CA ALA A 215 -7.74 12.96 20.16
C ALA A 215 -6.70 13.04 21.28
N HIS A 216 -5.49 12.52 21.06
CA HIS A 216 -4.39 12.64 22.02
C HIS A 216 -3.94 14.08 22.27
N ILE A 217 -3.99 14.95 21.27
CA ILE A 217 -3.70 16.37 21.45
C ILE A 217 -4.78 17.03 22.31
N ILE A 218 -6.06 16.75 22.06
CA ILE A 218 -7.18 17.29 22.84
C ILE A 218 -7.07 16.84 24.30
N ASP A 219 -6.87 15.55 24.55
CA ASP A 219 -6.65 15.02 25.91
C ASP A 219 -5.50 15.73 26.62
N ARG A 220 -4.43 16.06 25.88
CA ARG A 220 -3.27 16.77 26.43
C ARG A 220 -3.57 18.23 26.72
N VAL A 221 -4.36 18.90 25.88
CA VAL A 221 -4.83 20.28 26.11
C VAL A 221 -5.69 20.32 27.37
N ASP A 222 -6.67 19.42 27.49
CA ASP A 222 -7.54 19.33 28.67
C ASP A 222 -6.72 19.10 29.95
N PHE A 223 -5.72 18.22 29.89
CA PHE A 223 -4.80 17.99 31.01
C PHE A 223 -3.99 19.24 31.38
N VAL A 224 -3.50 20.00 30.40
CA VAL A 224 -2.72 21.22 30.63
C VAL A 224 -3.62 22.33 31.20
N GLU A 225 -4.83 22.50 30.67
CA GLU A 225 -5.81 23.47 31.17
C GLU A 225 -6.22 23.18 32.62
N ALA A 226 -6.46 21.92 32.96
CA ALA A 226 -6.76 21.50 34.33
C ALA A 226 -5.61 21.86 35.29
N ARG A 227 -4.36 21.59 34.88
CA ARG A 227 -3.17 21.91 35.69
C ARG A 227 -2.95 23.42 35.83
N LEU A 228 -3.19 24.19 34.77
CA LEU A 228 -3.11 25.65 34.82
C LEU A 228 -4.17 26.21 35.77
N GLY A 229 -5.39 25.67 35.74
CA GLY A 229 -6.46 26.03 36.68
C GLY A 229 -6.08 25.80 38.15
N LEU A 230 -5.43 24.67 38.46
CA LEU A 230 -4.95 24.37 39.81
C LEU A 230 -3.86 25.34 40.28
N LEU A 231 -2.90 25.67 39.41
CA LEU A 231 -1.83 26.63 39.71
C LEU A 231 -2.39 28.05 39.92
N GLN A 232 -3.33 28.48 39.07
CA GLN A 232 -3.96 29.79 39.20
C GLN A 232 -4.71 29.95 40.52
N ARG A 233 -5.32 28.87 41.05
CA ARG A 233 -5.95 28.88 42.39
C ARG A 233 -4.90 29.07 43.49
N HIS A 234 -3.83 28.28 43.50
CA HIS A 234 -2.75 28.43 44.49
C HIS A 234 -2.13 29.83 44.48
N VAL A 235 -1.88 30.42 43.30
CA VAL A 235 -1.33 31.78 43.18
C VAL A 235 -2.33 32.84 43.65
N ARG A 236 -3.64 32.60 43.52
CA ARG A 236 -4.67 33.49 44.08
C ARG A 236 -4.70 33.38 45.60
N GLU A 237 -4.76 32.17 46.14
CA GLU A 237 -4.77 31.90 47.58
C GLU A 237 -3.53 32.48 48.28
N GLY A 238 -2.32 32.23 47.76
CA GLY A 238 -1.09 32.80 48.31
C GLY A 238 -1.09 34.35 48.29
N ARG A 239 -1.64 34.98 47.25
CA ARG A 239 -1.80 36.46 47.21
C ARG A 239 -2.83 36.99 48.21
N PHE A 240 -3.85 36.20 48.56
CA PHE A 240 -4.81 36.57 49.59
C PHE A 240 -4.19 36.46 50.99
N GLU A 241 -3.43 35.40 51.26
CA GLU A 241 -2.70 35.23 52.52
C GLU A 241 -1.70 36.37 52.72
N GLU A 242 -0.88 36.68 51.71
CA GLU A 242 0.13 37.74 51.77
C GLU A 242 -0.50 39.10 52.12
N ARG A 243 -1.59 39.48 51.43
CA ARG A 243 -2.36 40.70 51.71
C ARG A 243 -3.04 40.71 53.09
N ALA A 244 -3.45 39.55 53.60
CA ALA A 244 -4.03 39.44 54.94
C ALA A 244 -2.96 39.67 56.02
N THR A 245 -1.76 39.09 55.85
CA THR A 245 -0.61 39.35 56.74
C THR A 245 -0.16 40.82 56.71
N GLU A 246 -0.13 41.47 55.55
CA GLU A 246 0.20 42.91 55.44
C GLU A 246 -0.81 43.79 56.18
N ARG A 247 -2.11 43.48 56.08
CA ARG A 247 -3.16 44.19 56.82
C ARG A 247 -3.09 43.99 58.33
N SER A 248 -2.73 42.79 58.80
CA SER A 248 -2.55 42.52 60.23
C SER A 248 -1.39 43.33 60.80
N LYS A 249 -0.24 43.34 60.11
CA LYS A 249 0.93 44.13 60.54
C LYS A 249 0.65 45.63 60.59
N ALA A 250 -0.07 46.15 59.61
CA ALA A 250 -0.46 47.57 59.58
C ALA A 250 -1.48 47.95 60.69
N HIS A 251 -2.16 46.97 61.30
CA HIS A 251 -3.09 47.20 62.41
C HIS A 251 -2.40 47.11 63.77
N ASP A 252 -1.35 46.29 63.90
CA ASP A 252 -0.56 46.16 65.13
C ASP A 252 0.45 47.33 65.32
N ASP A 253 0.80 48.04 64.24
CA ASP A 253 1.72 49.20 64.26
C ASP A 253 1.01 50.57 64.47
N ALA A 254 -0.31 50.60 64.71
CA ALA A 254 -1.14 51.80 64.89
C ALA A 254 -1.72 51.93 66.30
#